data_AF-A0A7T7R8N1-F1
#
_entry.id   AF-A0A7T7R8N1-F1
#
_cell.length_a   1.000
_cell.length_b   1.000
_cell.length_c   1.000
_cell.angle_alpha   90.00
_cell.angle_beta   90.00
_cell.angle_gamma   90.00
#
_symmetry.space_group_name_H-M   'P 1'
#
loop_
_entity.id
_entity.type
_entity.pdbx_description
1 polymer ?
#
loop_
_entity_poly.entity_id
_entity_poly.type
_entity_poly.pdbx_seq_one_letter_code
_entity_poly.pdbx_strand_id
1 'polypeptide(L)'
;MPNQINTELFVSSEYQSKERIQTWIDAIADNKRYCFDIAVGLADSDIAYPLGNWNIPFYSIEEANQFKNEAQLKYPDYNFDFITGTLHIEKAREDVSCVFWDKWQKKHNERISLLDNKKAVSL
;
A
#
# COMPACT_ATOMS: atom_id res chain seq x y z
N MET A 1 -23.34 12.14 -9.71
CA MET A 1 -23.13 10.67 -9.60
C MET A 1 -21.63 10.43 -9.65
N PRO A 2 -20.98 9.91 -8.59
CA PRO A 2 -19.57 9.58 -8.67
C PRO A 2 -19.40 8.20 -9.29
N ASN A 3 -18.54 8.12 -10.31
CA ASN A 3 -18.16 6.90 -11.01
C ASN A 3 -17.52 5.91 -10.02
N GLN A 4 -18.17 4.76 -9.81
CA GLN A 4 -17.58 3.65 -9.08
C GLN A 4 -16.52 3.00 -9.97
N ILE A 5 -15.25 3.12 -9.57
CA ILE A 5 -14.14 2.43 -10.19
C ILE A 5 -14.24 0.96 -9.76
N ASN A 6 -14.70 0.10 -10.67
CA ASN A 6 -14.62 -1.36 -10.50
C ASN A 6 -13.15 -1.77 -10.62
N THR A 7 -12.48 -1.86 -9.48
CA THR A 7 -11.20 -2.55 -9.34
C THR A 7 -11.47 -3.86 -8.63
N GLU A 8 -11.21 -4.98 -9.28
CA GLU A 8 -11.02 -6.25 -8.59
C GLU A 8 -9.71 -6.15 -7.80
N LEU A 9 -9.74 -5.63 -6.56
CA LEU A 9 -8.62 -5.85 -5.64
C LEU A 9 -8.89 -7.12 -4.85
N PHE A 10 -7.93 -8.02 -4.93
CA PHE A 10 -7.87 -9.19 -4.07
C PHE A 10 -7.43 -8.74 -2.68
N VAL A 11 -8.39 -8.49 -1.78
CA VAL A 11 -8.14 -8.27 -0.35
C VAL A 11 -8.02 -9.63 0.31
N SER A 12 -6.80 -10.11 0.53
CA SER A 12 -6.58 -11.33 1.31
C SER A 12 -6.45 -10.99 2.80
N SER A 13 -7.41 -11.42 3.61
CA SER A 13 -7.45 -11.23 5.07
C SER A 13 -6.42 -12.06 5.85
N GLU A 14 -5.39 -12.62 5.19
CA GLU A 14 -4.50 -13.63 5.77
C GLU A 14 -3.14 -13.09 6.28
N TYR A 15 -2.87 -11.78 6.27
CA TYR A 15 -1.51 -11.24 6.52
C TYR A 15 -1.32 -10.61 7.91
N GLN A 16 -1.36 -11.42 8.97
CA GLN A 16 -1.29 -10.92 10.36
C GLN A 16 0.12 -10.71 10.96
N SER A 17 1.22 -11.09 10.29
CA SER A 17 2.58 -10.90 10.84
C SER A 17 3.45 -10.00 9.98
N LYS A 18 4.31 -9.20 10.63
CA LYS A 18 5.23 -8.28 9.95
C LYS A 18 6.15 -9.00 8.96
N GLU A 19 6.60 -10.19 9.34
CA GLU A 19 7.45 -11.05 8.51
C GLU A 19 6.75 -11.50 7.23
N ARG A 20 5.46 -11.85 7.29
CA ARG A 20 4.70 -12.26 6.11
C ARG A 20 4.47 -11.10 5.15
N ILE A 21 4.17 -9.91 5.66
CA ILE A 21 4.05 -8.70 4.85
C ILE A 21 5.39 -8.38 4.18
N GLN A 22 6.50 -8.45 4.91
CA GLN A 22 7.82 -8.23 4.33
C GLN A 22 8.16 -9.26 3.25
N THR A 23 7.88 -10.54 3.50
CA THR A 23 8.07 -11.61 2.51
C THR A 23 7.25 -11.34 1.24
N TRP A 24 6.02 -10.85 1.39
CA TRP A 24 5.17 -10.47 0.26
C TRP A 24 5.72 -9.26 -0.50
N ILE A 25 6.22 -8.22 0.20
CA ILE A 25 6.89 -7.07 -0.43
C ILE A 25 8.08 -7.55 -1.27
N ASP A 26 8.93 -8.40 -0.69
CA ASP A 26 10.14 -8.89 -1.36
C ASP A 26 9.79 -9.68 -2.63
N ALA A 27 8.72 -10.48 -2.58
CA ALA A 27 8.26 -11.28 -3.72
C ALA A 27 7.78 -10.45 -4.92
N ILE A 28 7.32 -9.21 -4.69
CA ILE A 28 6.80 -8.31 -5.74
C ILE A 28 7.72 -7.12 -6.02
N ALA A 29 8.79 -6.93 -5.25
CA ALA A 29 9.67 -5.77 -5.32
C ALA A 29 10.31 -5.58 -6.70
N ASP A 30 10.61 -6.66 -7.42
CA ASP A 30 11.23 -6.63 -8.75
C ASP A 30 10.22 -6.42 -9.89
N ASN A 31 8.91 -6.44 -9.61
CA ASN A 31 7.88 -6.27 -10.62
C ASN A 31 7.58 -4.79 -10.88
N LYS A 32 8.12 -4.25 -11.97
CA LYS A 32 7.93 -2.85 -12.39
C LYS A 32 6.49 -2.50 -12.79
N ARG A 33 5.65 -3.49 -13.13
CA ARG A 33 4.26 -3.22 -13.58
C ARG A 33 3.32 -2.95 -12.43
N TYR A 34 3.70 -3.29 -11.20
CA TYR A 34 2.85 -3.17 -10.03
C TYR A 34 3.55 -2.41 -8.89
N CYS A 35 2.83 -1.47 -8.30
CA CYS A 35 3.19 -0.80 -7.06
C CYS A 35 2.47 -1.53 -5.92
N PHE A 36 3.19 -1.89 -4.88
CA PHE A 36 2.62 -2.50 -3.69
C PHE A 36 2.25 -1.45 -2.65
N ASP A 37 1.25 -1.71 -1.84
CA ASP A 37 0.90 -0.83 -0.74
C ASP A 37 0.56 -1.63 0.52
N ILE A 38 0.84 -1.00 1.65
CA ILE A 38 0.37 -1.44 2.96
C ILE A 38 -0.54 -0.33 3.47
N ALA A 39 -1.77 -0.67 3.83
CA ALA A 39 -2.70 0.25 4.48
C ALA A 39 -3.00 -0.21 5.91
N VAL A 40 -3.55 0.70 6.70
CA VAL A 40 -4.05 0.41 8.05
C VAL A 40 -5.54 0.64 8.06
N GLY A 41 -6.31 -0.41 8.31
CA GLY A 41 -7.77 -0.37 8.32
C GLY A 41 -8.38 -1.00 9.56
N LEU A 42 -9.69 -0.87 9.69
CA LEU A 42 -10.44 -1.54 10.75
C LEU A 42 -10.50 -3.04 10.47
N ALA A 43 -10.19 -3.85 11.49
CA ALA A 43 -10.05 -5.30 11.36
C ALA A 43 -11.35 -6.01 10.89
N ASP A 44 -12.51 -5.50 11.28
CA ASP A 44 -13.83 -6.10 11.00
C ASP A 44 -14.63 -5.35 9.93
N SER A 45 -13.93 -4.62 9.05
CA SER A 45 -14.56 -3.71 8.11
C SER A 45 -14.44 -4.20 6.68
N ASP A 46 -15.58 -4.45 6.03
CA ASP A 46 -15.71 -4.83 4.61
C ASP A 46 -15.30 -3.71 3.62
N ILE A 47 -14.50 -2.74 4.04
CA ILE A 47 -14.28 -1.51 3.25
C ILE A 47 -13.36 -1.80 2.06
N ALA A 48 -13.95 -1.61 0.89
CA ALA A 48 -13.31 -1.62 -0.40
C ALA A 48 -12.67 -0.24 -0.73
N TYR A 49 -11.34 -0.24 -0.83
CA TYR A 49 -10.54 0.53 -1.80
C TYR A 49 -10.28 2.04 -1.55
N PRO A 50 -9.51 2.69 -2.43
CA PRO A 50 -8.06 2.79 -2.32
C PRO A 50 -7.66 4.25 -2.12
N LEU A 51 -8.35 4.99 -1.22
CA LEU A 51 -7.92 6.24 -0.53
C LEU A 51 -9.07 6.88 0.29
N GLY A 52 -9.66 6.14 1.24
CA GLY A 52 -10.48 6.69 2.34
C GLY A 52 -11.32 5.62 3.07
N ASN A 53 -11.74 5.74 4.33
CA ASN A 53 -11.25 6.56 5.45
C ASN A 53 -10.30 5.66 6.30
N TRP A 54 -9.19 6.22 6.81
CA TRP A 54 -8.06 5.54 7.51
C TRP A 54 -7.10 4.70 6.64
N ASN A 55 -7.56 4.12 5.52
CA ASN A 55 -6.74 3.26 4.65
C ASN A 55 -5.81 4.06 3.73
N ILE A 56 -4.79 4.65 4.32
CA ILE A 56 -3.73 5.40 3.66
C ILE A 56 -2.64 4.43 3.15
N PRO A 57 -2.10 4.60 1.94
CA PRO A 57 -1.06 3.72 1.42
C PRO A 57 0.32 4.08 1.98
N PHE A 58 1.01 3.07 2.48
CA PHE A 58 2.37 3.14 2.99
C PHE A 58 3.27 2.22 2.16
N TYR A 59 4.53 2.64 2.01
CA TYR A 59 5.52 1.88 1.25
C TYR A 59 6.23 0.85 2.12
N SER A 60 6.25 1.01 3.44
CA SER A 60 6.89 0.04 4.32
C SER A 60 6.04 -0.28 5.54
N ILE A 61 6.30 -1.45 6.12
CA ILE A 61 5.58 -1.90 7.29
C ILE A 61 5.86 -1.04 8.52
N GLU A 62 7.04 -0.41 8.60
CA GLU A 62 7.38 0.51 9.66
C GLU A 62 6.48 1.75 9.63
N GLU A 63 6.26 2.31 8.44
CA GLU A 63 5.38 3.48 8.26
C GLU A 63 3.93 3.14 8.62
N ALA A 64 3.43 2.01 8.11
CA ALA A 64 2.10 1.53 8.44
C ALA A 64 1.96 1.26 9.95
N ASN A 65 2.96 0.62 10.57
CA ASN A 65 2.92 0.29 12.00
C ASN A 65 2.97 1.53 12.90
N GLN A 66 3.74 2.55 12.51
CA GLN A 66 3.72 3.83 13.22
C GLN A 66 2.32 4.45 13.18
N PHE A 67 1.73 4.54 11.99
CA PHE A 67 0.38 5.07 11.83
C PHE A 67 -0.65 4.26 12.61
N LYS A 68 -0.59 2.93 12.56
CA LYS A 68 -1.46 2.02 13.33
C LYS A 68 -1.37 2.29 14.83
N ASN A 69 -0.17 2.46 15.37
CA ASN A 69 0.02 2.74 16.80
C ASN A 69 -0.56 4.11 17.19
N GLU A 70 -0.35 5.14 16.38
CA GLU A 70 -0.92 6.47 16.59
C GLU A 70 -2.46 6.45 16.51
N ALA A 71 -3.01 5.69 15.56
CA ALA A 71 -4.44 5.48 15.41
C ALA A 71 -5.03 4.77 16.64
N GLN A 72 -4.39 3.68 17.10
CA GLN A 72 -4.85 2.92 18.26
C GLN A 72 -4.87 3.76 19.54
N LEU A 73 -3.88 4.63 19.75
CA LEU A 73 -3.83 5.54 20.90
C LEU A 73 -4.97 6.57 20.86
N LYS A 74 -5.33 7.05 19.68
CA LYS A 74 -6.38 8.07 19.50
C LYS A 74 -7.78 7.46 19.50
N TYR A 75 -7.91 6.20 19.10
CA TYR A 75 -9.17 5.48 18.92
C TYR A 75 -9.08 4.09 19.59
N PRO A 76 -9.04 4.04 20.93
CA PRO A 76 -8.79 2.81 21.68
C PRO A 76 -9.88 1.75 21.52
N ASP A 77 -11.11 2.16 21.20
CA ASP A 77 -12.27 1.26 21.04
C ASP A 77 -12.31 0.57 19.66
N TYR A 78 -11.39 0.92 18.75
CA TYR A 78 -11.30 0.34 17.43
C TYR A 78 -10.12 -0.63 17.33
N ASN A 79 -10.31 -1.70 16.57
CA ASN A 79 -9.24 -2.63 16.22
C ASN A 79 -8.72 -2.31 14.83
N PHE A 80 -7.43 -2.03 14.74
CA PHE A 80 -6.76 -1.77 13.46
C PHE A 80 -5.94 -2.99 13.02
N ASP A 81 -5.94 -3.26 11.72
CA ASP A 81 -5.07 -4.26 11.09
C ASP A 81 -4.39 -3.73 9.82
N PHE A 82 -3.40 -4.48 9.34
CA PHE A 82 -2.72 -4.20 8.09
C PHE A 82 -3.48 -4.82 6.92
N ILE A 83 -3.54 -4.08 5.83
CA ILE A 83 -4.09 -4.53 4.55
C ILE A 83 -2.96 -4.41 3.54
N THR A 84 -2.72 -5.46 2.75
CA THR A 84 -1.74 -5.44 1.66
C THR A 84 -2.47 -5.34 0.32
N GLY A 85 -1.94 -4.53 -0.59
CA GLY A 85 -2.54 -4.26 -1.88
C GLY A 85 -1.50 -4.18 -3.01
N THR A 86 -1.98 -4.38 -4.24
CA THR A 86 -1.18 -4.06 -5.43
C THR A 86 -1.99 -3.20 -6.37
N LEU A 87 -1.32 -2.24 -6.97
CA LEU A 87 -1.89 -1.34 -7.95
C LEU A 87 -1.05 -1.35 -9.22
N HIS A 88 -1.70 -1.44 -10.38
CA HIS A 88 -1.00 -1.32 -11.65
C HIS A 88 -0.32 0.05 -11.78
N ILE A 89 0.88 0.10 -12.35
CA ILE A 89 1.69 1.32 -12.45
C ILE A 89 0.97 2.50 -13.10
N GLU A 90 0.09 2.24 -14.07
CA GLU A 90 -0.69 3.29 -14.74
C GLU A 90 -1.65 3.97 -13.77
N LYS A 91 -2.34 3.20 -12.93
CA LYS A 91 -3.23 3.73 -11.88
C LYS A 91 -2.43 4.38 -10.76
N ALA A 92 -1.29 3.81 -10.42
CA ALA A 92 -0.38 4.38 -9.43
C ALA A 92 0.18 5.74 -9.82
N ARG A 93 0.06 6.18 -11.09
CA ARG A 93 0.49 7.50 -11.57
C ARG A 93 -0.63 8.54 -11.60
N GLU A 94 -1.86 8.16 -11.27
CA GLU A 94 -2.96 9.11 -11.19
C GLU A 94 -2.68 10.14 -10.09
N ASP A 95 -3.04 11.39 -10.38
CA ASP A 95 -2.92 12.49 -9.43
C ASP A 95 -4.08 12.39 -8.42
N VAL A 96 -3.76 11.95 -7.21
CA VAL A 96 -4.73 11.86 -6.12
C VAL A 96 -4.31 12.84 -5.03
N SER A 97 -5.23 13.74 -4.67
CA SER A 97 -5.00 14.77 -3.65
C SER A 97 -4.92 14.17 -2.24
N CYS A 98 -3.79 13.56 -1.91
CA CYS A 98 -3.49 12.96 -0.61
C CYS A 98 -1.97 12.96 -0.36
N VAL A 99 -1.51 13.62 0.70
CA VAL A 99 -0.06 13.74 1.02
C VAL A 99 0.64 12.39 1.15
N PHE A 100 -0.08 11.38 1.64
CA PHE A 100 0.48 10.03 1.76
C PHE A 100 0.60 9.32 0.42
N TRP A 101 -0.30 9.61 -0.52
CA TRP A 101 -0.22 9.12 -1.89
C TRP A 101 1.03 9.64 -2.59
N ASP A 102 1.30 10.94 -2.49
CA ASP A 102 2.49 11.55 -3.09
C ASP A 102 3.79 10.93 -2.53
N LYS A 103 3.83 10.72 -1.21
CA LYS A 103 4.97 10.08 -0.55
C LYS A 103 5.14 8.63 -1.00
N TRP A 104 4.04 7.88 -1.10
CA TRP A 104 4.02 6.49 -1.57
C TRP A 104 4.45 6.38 -3.03
N GLN A 105 3.91 7.22 -3.92
CA GLN A 105 4.27 7.30 -5.33
C GLN A 105 5.75 7.59 -5.51
N LYS A 106 6.29 8.56 -4.76
CA LYS A 106 7.71 8.93 -4.84
C LYS A 106 8.61 7.73 -4.59
N LYS A 107 8.35 6.93 -3.55
CA LYS A 107 9.14 5.74 -3.23
C LYS A 107 9.04 4.65 -4.31
N HIS A 108 7.86 4.46 -4.89
CA HIS A 108 7.71 3.53 -6.02
C HIS A 108 8.45 3.99 -7.27
N ASN A 109 8.45 5.28 -7.56
CA ASN A 109 9.21 5.85 -8.67
C ASN A 109 10.73 5.67 -8.46
N GLU A 110 11.22 5.88 -7.24
CA GLU A 110 12.61 5.58 -6.87
C GLU A 110 12.95 4.10 -7.05
N ARG A 111 12.10 3.20 -6.57
CA ARG A 111 12.24 1.73 -6.76
C ARG A 111 12.31 1.35 -8.24
N ILE A 112 11.39 1.84 -9.06
CA ILE A 112 11.36 1.56 -10.50
C ILE A 112 12.64 2.05 -11.17
N SER A 113 13.09 3.27 -10.85
CA SER A 113 14.33 3.84 -11.37
C SER A 113 15.55 2.98 -11.03
N LEU A 114 15.63 2.46 -9.80
CA LEU A 114 16.70 1.53 -9.38
C LEU A 114 16.66 0.23 -10.19
N LEU A 115 15.48 -0.32 -10.43
CA LEU A 115 15.32 -1.54 -11.22
C LEU A 115 15.64 -1.31 -12.71
N ASP A 116 15.42 -0.11 -13.26
CA ASP A 116 15.86 0.26 -14.61
C ASP A 116 17.38 0.29 -14.70
N ASN A 117 18.04 0.92 -13.72
CA ASN A 117 19.50 1.01 -13.67
C ASN A 117 20.19 -0.34 -13.47
N LYS A 118 19.64 -1.23 -12.63
CA LYS A 118 20.19 -2.60 -12.45
C LYS A 118 20.20 -3.40 -13.75
N LYS A 119 19.17 -3.25 -14.58
CA LYS A 119 19.13 -3.87 -15.92
C LYS A 119 20.16 -3.27 -16.88
N ALA A 120 20.40 -1.96 -16.81
CA ALA A 120 21.38 -1.29 -17.67
C ALA A 120 22.84 -1.67 -17.36
N VAL A 121 23.15 -2.05 -16.11
CA VAL A 121 24.50 -2.48 -15.69
C VAL A 121 24.74 -3.98 -15.93
N SER A 122 23.68 -4.77 -16.11
CA SER A 122 23.76 -6.22 -16.34
C SER A 122 23.73 -6.61 -17.82
N LEU A 123 23.80 -5.63 -18.72
CA LEU A 123 23.92 -5.75 -20.18
C LEU A 123 25.33 -5.35 -20.62
#